data_AF-A0A2I0AAU4-F1
#
_entry.id   AF-A0A2I0AAU4-F1
#
_cell.length_a   1.000
_cell.length_b   1.000
_cell.length_c   1.000
_cell.angle_alpha   90.00
_cell.angle_beta   90.00
_cell.angle_gamma   90.00
#
_symmetry.space_group_name_H-M   'P 1'
#
loop_
_entity.id
_entity.type
_entity.pdbx_description
1 polymer ?
#
loop_
_entity_poly.entity_id
_entity_poly.type
_entity_poly.pdbx_seq_one_letter_code
_entity_poly.pdbx_strand_id
1 'polypeptide(L)'
;MEPGDKLYDSIHSAIHRCRLGIAILSPRYCESFFCLHELAMLIESRKKLIPIFCDIKPSELHIVDDCNLPPEKMERFTTALQEVRYTVGLTFDSNNGNWSDLVSRTADIVINCLSEELDS
;
A
#
# COMPACT_ATOMS: atom_id res chain seq x y z
N MET A 1 20.56 16.56 7.37
CA MET A 1 19.71 16.25 6.20
C MET A 1 20.15 14.90 5.72
N GLU A 2 19.36 13.87 6.03
CA GLU A 2 19.61 12.55 5.49
C GLU A 2 18.95 12.42 4.11
N PRO A 3 19.41 11.52 3.24
CA PRO A 3 18.73 11.22 1.98
C PRO A 3 17.34 10.63 2.29
N GLY A 4 16.33 11.49 2.41
CA GLY A 4 14.97 11.09 2.81
C GLY A 4 14.09 12.27 3.22
N ASP A 5 14.66 13.31 3.82
CA ASP A 5 13.87 14.43 4.40
C ASP A 5 13.05 15.19 3.34
N LYS A 6 13.64 15.46 2.17
CA LYS A 6 12.92 16.08 1.04
C LYS A 6 11.93 15.12 0.36
N LEU A 7 12.20 13.82 0.45
CA LEU A 7 11.36 12.79 -0.15
C LEU A 7 10.08 12.63 0.67
N TYR A 8 10.18 12.72 2.00
CA TYR A 8 9.06 12.62 2.94
C TYR A 8 7.95 13.63 2.65
N ASP A 9 8.26 14.93 2.57
CA ASP A 9 7.27 15.97 2.28
C ASP A 9 6.63 15.81 0.89
N SER A 10 7.42 15.37 -0.09
CA SER A 10 6.95 15.16 -1.46
C SER A 10 6.00 13.96 -1.55
N ILE A 11 6.29 12.87 -0.84
CA ILE A 11 5.43 11.68 -0.75
C ILE A 11 4.15 12.01 -0.01
N HIS A 12 4.25 12.71 1.13
CA HIS A 12 3.07 13.17 1.87
C HIS A 12 2.13 14.01 0.99
N SER A 13 2.71 14.97 0.26
CA SER A 13 1.96 15.82 -0.66
C SER A 13 1.36 15.02 -1.82
N ALA A 14 2.10 14.05 -2.36
CA ALA A 14 1.63 13.18 -3.44
C ALA A 14 0.48 12.29 -2.99
N ILE A 15 0.58 11.66 -1.81
CA ILE A 15 -0.49 10.86 -1.21
C ILE A 15 -1.73 11.72 -1.02
N HIS A 16 -1.59 12.94 -0.49
CA HIS A 16 -2.74 13.80 -0.30
C HIS A 16 -3.42 14.21 -1.62
N ARG A 17 -2.65 14.38 -2.70
CA ARG A 17 -3.15 14.78 -4.02
C ARG A 17 -3.59 13.61 -4.91
N CYS A 18 -3.14 12.39 -4.63
CA CYS A 18 -3.49 11.24 -5.46
C CYS A 18 -4.98 10.90 -5.30
N ARG A 19 -5.58 10.36 -6.37
CA ARG A 19 -6.96 9.86 -6.37
C ARG A 19 -7.04 8.41 -5.91
N LEU A 20 -5.98 7.65 -6.22
CA LEU A 20 -5.88 6.21 -6.05
C LEU A 20 -4.44 5.86 -5.66
N GLY A 21 -4.28 4.98 -4.67
CA GLY A 21 -3.01 4.39 -4.30
C GLY A 21 -2.90 2.94 -4.75
N ILE A 22 -1.69 2.48 -5.07
CA ILE A 22 -1.40 1.07 -5.31
C ILE A 22 -0.38 0.64 -4.26
N ALA A 23 -0.74 -0.32 -3.42
CA ALA A 23 0.16 -0.86 -2.39
C ALA A 23 0.68 -2.22 -2.84
N ILE A 24 1.98 -2.29 -3.16
CA ILE A 24 2.66 -3.55 -3.50
C ILE A 24 3.19 -4.17 -2.22
N LEU A 25 2.42 -5.10 -1.68
CA LEU A 25 2.69 -5.80 -0.42
C LEU A 25 3.59 -6.99 -0.73
N SER A 26 4.77 -7.01 -0.12
CA SER A 26 5.80 -8.04 -0.32
C SER A 26 6.24 -8.63 1.04
N PRO A 27 6.99 -9.74 1.08
CA PRO A 27 7.45 -10.33 2.34
C PRO A 27 8.14 -9.37 3.30
N ARG A 28 8.83 -8.35 2.77
CA ARG A 28 9.59 -7.36 3.55
C ARG A 28 8.85 -6.05 3.78
N TYR A 29 7.60 -5.94 3.35
CA TYR A 29 6.84 -4.68 3.43
C TYR A 29 6.68 -4.19 4.87
N CYS A 30 6.35 -5.10 5.79
CA CYS A 30 6.15 -4.79 7.21
C CYS A 30 7.45 -4.56 7.98
N GLU A 31 8.62 -4.82 7.37
CA GLU A 31 9.93 -4.48 7.96
C GLU A 31 10.25 -2.99 7.79
N SER A 32 9.60 -2.31 6.84
CA SER A 32 9.88 -0.91 6.49
C SER A 32 8.92 0.04 7.21
N PHE A 33 9.48 0.87 8.09
CA PHE A 33 8.75 1.96 8.73
C PHE A 33 8.02 2.85 7.70
N PHE A 34 8.69 3.21 6.61
CA PHE A 34 8.14 4.10 5.60
C PHE A 34 6.99 3.46 4.83
N CYS A 35 7.10 2.18 4.47
CA CYS A 35 6.01 1.48 3.78
C CYS A 35 4.75 1.42 4.65
N LEU A 36 4.90 1.09 5.95
CA LEU A 36 3.78 1.08 6.89
C LEU A 36 3.17 2.47 7.09
N HIS A 37 4.02 3.50 7.16
CA HIS A 37 3.58 4.88 7.31
C HIS A 37 2.82 5.40 6.09
N GLU A 38 3.31 5.14 4.88
CA GLU A 38 2.66 5.51 3.62
C GLU A 38 1.32 4.79 3.44
N LEU A 39 1.24 3.50 3.77
CA LEU A 39 -0.01 2.74 3.76
C LEU A 39 -1.04 3.34 4.71
N ALA A 40 -0.63 3.62 5.96
CA ALA A 40 -1.50 4.26 6.94
C ALA A 40 -2.03 5.61 6.44
N MET A 41 -1.17 6.41 5.80
CA MET A 41 -1.60 7.69 5.22
C MET A 41 -2.61 7.55 4.08
N LEU A 42 -2.44 6.57 3.18
CA LEU A 42 -3.40 6.31 2.10
C LEU A 42 -4.79 5.99 2.67
N ILE A 43 -4.81 5.12 3.68
CA ILE A 43 -6.03 4.68 4.38
C ILE A 43 -6.69 5.84 5.15
N GLU A 44 -5.92 6.57 5.96
CA GLU A 44 -6.40 7.72 6.74
C GLU A 44 -6.96 8.83 5.84
N SER A 45 -6.33 9.03 4.69
CA SER A 45 -6.77 9.98 3.67
C SER A 45 -7.96 9.46 2.84
N ARG A 46 -8.51 8.29 3.19
CA ARG A 46 -9.61 7.60 2.51
C ARG A 46 -9.40 7.49 1.00
N LYS A 47 -8.16 7.25 0.59
CA LYS A 47 -7.83 7.04 -0.82
C LYS A 47 -8.39 5.69 -1.24
N LYS A 48 -8.91 5.62 -2.47
CA LYS A 48 -9.09 4.31 -3.10
C LYS A 48 -7.74 3.61 -3.13
N LEU A 49 -7.71 2.33 -2.77
CA LEU A 49 -6.50 1.55 -2.64
C LEU A 49 -6.63 0.26 -3.44
N ILE A 50 -5.64 -0.03 -4.28
CA ILE A 50 -5.50 -1.31 -4.96
C ILE A 50 -4.31 -2.05 -4.33
N PRO A 51 -4.55 -3.02 -3.44
CA PRO A 51 -3.48 -3.87 -2.94
C PRO A 51 -3.06 -4.90 -3.99
N ILE A 52 -1.74 -5.08 -4.11
CA ILE A 52 -1.11 -6.16 -4.87
C ILE A 52 -0.29 -6.98 -3.88
N PHE A 53 -0.75 -8.19 -3.58
CA PHE A 53 -0.08 -9.14 -2.71
C PHE A 53 0.94 -9.94 -3.55
N CYS A 54 2.20 -9.50 -3.52
CA CYS A 54 3.32 -10.10 -4.24
C CYS A 54 4.08 -11.06 -3.33
N ASP A 55 4.04 -12.36 -3.64
CA ASP A 55 4.73 -13.43 -2.90
C ASP A 55 4.35 -13.51 -1.41
N ILE A 56 3.18 -12.97 -1.04
CA ILE A 56 2.70 -12.94 0.33
C ILE A 56 1.18 -13.12 0.35
N LYS A 57 0.66 -13.77 1.38
CA LYS A 57 -0.78 -13.85 1.66
C LYS A 57 -1.21 -12.69 2.56
N PRO A 58 -2.45 -12.21 2.45
CA PRO A 58 -2.96 -11.20 3.39
C PRO A 58 -2.82 -11.62 4.87
N SER A 59 -2.92 -12.91 5.18
CA SER A 59 -2.75 -13.42 6.55
C SER A 59 -1.33 -13.27 7.11
N GLU A 60 -0.33 -13.10 6.25
CA GLU A 60 1.09 -12.98 6.63
C GLU A 60 1.49 -11.52 6.89
N LEU A 61 0.62 -10.56 6.62
CA LEU A 61 0.87 -9.14 6.90
C LEU A 61 0.67 -8.82 8.38
N HIS A 62 1.78 -8.73 9.11
CA HIS A 62 1.83 -8.33 10.51
C HIS A 62 3.11 -7.55 10.79
N ILE A 63 3.08 -6.72 11.84
CA ILE A 63 4.28 -6.01 12.31
C ILE A 63 5.14 -7.01 13.07
N VAL A 64 6.45 -7.00 12.82
CA VAL A 64 7.41 -7.83 13.55
C VAL A 64 7.83 -7.11 14.82
N ASP A 65 7.86 -7.83 15.95
CA ASP A 65 8.10 -7.29 17.31
C ASP A 65 9.45 -6.55 17.48
N ASP A 66 10.42 -6.80 16.60
CA ASP A 66 11.76 -6.16 16.65
C ASP A 66 11.76 -4.67 16.25
N CYS A 67 10.64 -4.17 15.72
CA CYS A 67 10.49 -2.76 15.43
C CYS A 67 10.21 -2.00 16.75
N ASN A 68 11.22 -1.34 17.32
CA ASN A 68 11.11 -0.42 18.47
C ASN A 68 10.20 0.80 18.15
N LEU A 69 8.91 0.55 17.89
CA LEU A 69 7.91 1.52 17.50
C LEU A 69 7.19 2.05 18.76
N PRO A 70 6.96 3.37 18.84
CA PRO A 70 6.04 3.91 19.85
C PRO A 70 4.67 3.24 19.75
N PRO A 71 3.98 2.98 20.89
CA PRO A 71 2.67 2.29 20.90
C PRO A 71 1.63 2.92 19.97
N GLU A 72 1.61 4.26 19.89
CA GLU A 72 0.72 5.02 19.00
C GLU A 72 0.93 4.65 17.51
N LYS A 73 2.19 4.53 17.08
CA LYS A 73 2.50 4.15 15.69
C LYS A 73 2.19 2.67 15.44
N MET A 74 2.40 1.82 16.43
CA MET A 74 2.08 0.39 16.34
C MET A 74 0.57 0.18 16.12
N GLU A 75 -0.28 0.86 16.89
CA GLU A 75 -1.74 0.80 16.73
C GLU A 75 -2.18 1.33 15.36
N ARG A 76 -1.62 2.47 14.95
CA ARG A 76 -1.88 3.10 13.64
C ARG A 76 -1.55 2.14 12.48
N PHE A 77 -0.37 1.53 12.51
CA PHE A 77 0.07 0.62 11.45
C PHE A 77 -0.71 -0.71 11.48
N THR A 78 -1.04 -1.22 12.66
CA THR A 78 -1.86 -2.43 12.79
C THR A 78 -3.24 -2.23 12.19
N THR A 79 -3.86 -1.07 12.44
CA THR A 79 -5.15 -0.69 11.85
C THR A 79 -5.07 -0.64 10.33
N ALA A 80 -4.03 0.02 9.79
CA ALA A 80 -3.81 0.12 8.35
C ALA A 80 -3.60 -1.26 7.69
N LEU A 81 -2.79 -2.13 8.31
CA LEU A 81 -2.59 -3.50 7.84
C LEU A 81 -3.89 -4.30 7.90
N GLN A 82 -4.70 -4.13 8.94
CA GLN A 82 -5.98 -4.83 9.05
C GLN A 82 -6.93 -4.43 7.91
N GLU A 83 -7.03 -3.15 7.60
CA GLU A 83 -7.89 -2.67 6.51
C GLU A 83 -7.43 -3.18 5.14
N VAL A 84 -6.13 -3.10 4.85
CA VAL A 84 -5.61 -3.57 3.55
C VAL A 84 -5.80 -5.08 3.36
N ARG A 85 -5.75 -5.87 4.45
CA ARG A 85 -5.97 -7.33 4.40
C ARG A 85 -7.36 -7.73 3.94
N TYR A 86 -8.38 -6.92 4.23
CA TYR A 86 -9.76 -7.14 3.80
C TYR A 86 -10.13 -6.38 2.52
N THR A 87 -9.20 -5.58 2.00
CA THR A 87 -9.39 -4.88 0.73
C THR A 87 -9.17 -5.86 -0.41
N VAL A 88 -10.11 -5.92 -1.35
CA VAL A 88 -9.99 -6.77 -2.54
C VAL A 88 -8.80 -6.31 -3.37
N GLY A 89 -7.88 -7.22 -3.65
CA GLY A 89 -6.64 -6.93 -4.36
C GLY A 89 -6.25 -8.00 -5.37
N LEU A 90 -5.11 -7.77 -6.01
CA LEU A 90 -4.47 -8.74 -6.90
C LEU A 90 -3.49 -9.59 -6.10
N THR A 91 -3.36 -10.86 -6.47
CA THR A 91 -2.30 -11.74 -5.97
C THR A 91 -1.32 -12.00 -7.11
N PHE A 92 -0.03 -12.05 -6.78
CA PHE A 92 1.04 -12.21 -7.76
C PHE A 92 2.17 -13.08 -7.19
N ASP A 93 2.65 -14.02 -7.99
CA ASP A 93 3.84 -14.83 -7.73
C ASP A 93 4.94 -14.33 -8.67
N SER A 94 6.02 -13.77 -8.13
CA SER A 94 7.09 -13.18 -8.93
C SER A 94 7.96 -14.20 -9.66
N ASN A 95 7.95 -15.46 -9.22
CA ASN A 95 8.74 -16.55 -9.82
C ASN A 95 8.02 -17.18 -11.01
N ASN A 96 6.69 -17.33 -10.91
CA ASN A 96 5.89 -18.05 -11.91
C ASN A 96 4.89 -17.17 -12.67
N GLY A 97 4.67 -15.95 -12.20
CA GLY A 97 3.65 -15.05 -12.72
C GLY A 97 4.04 -14.35 -14.02
N ASN A 98 3.03 -13.97 -14.79
CA ASN A 98 3.20 -13.15 -15.99
C ASN A 98 3.12 -11.66 -15.62
N TRP A 99 4.26 -10.97 -15.67
CA TRP A 99 4.36 -9.54 -15.40
C TRP A 99 3.52 -8.68 -16.34
N SER A 100 3.41 -9.06 -17.62
CA SER A 100 2.59 -8.31 -18.57
C SER A 100 1.11 -8.41 -18.22
N ASP A 101 0.64 -9.58 -17.77
CA ASP A 101 -0.74 -9.76 -17.32
C ASP A 101 -1.02 -8.92 -16.06
N LEU A 102 -0.10 -8.95 -15.09
CA LEU A 102 -0.23 -8.15 -13.87
C LEU A 102 -0.35 -6.65 -14.20
N VAL A 103 0.54 -6.13 -15.04
CA VAL A 103 0.55 -4.71 -15.41
C VAL A 103 -0.72 -4.33 -16.15
N SER A 104 -1.13 -5.12 -17.15
CA SER A 104 -2.36 -4.86 -17.89
C SER A 104 -3.60 -4.87 -17.00
N ARG A 105 -3.76 -5.90 -16.16
CA ARG A 105 -4.89 -6.00 -15.22
C ARG A 105 -4.92 -4.86 -14.22
N THR A 106 -3.75 -4.47 -13.70
CA THR A 106 -3.64 -3.34 -12.77
C THR A 106 -4.05 -2.04 -13.47
N ALA A 107 -3.57 -1.82 -14.70
CA ALA A 107 -3.93 -0.64 -15.49
C ALA A 107 -5.43 -0.58 -15.78
N ASP A 108 -6.05 -1.70 -16.14
CA ASP A 108 -7.50 -1.77 -16.39
C ASP A 108 -8.31 -1.40 -15.13
N ILE A 109 -7.91 -1.91 -13.95
CA ILE A 109 -8.56 -1.55 -12.68
C ILE A 109 -8.40 -0.05 -12.39
N VAL A 110 -7.20 0.49 -12.59
CA VAL A 110 -6.93 1.93 -12.40
C VAL A 110 -7.82 2.77 -13.31
N ILE A 111 -7.90 2.42 -14.61
CA ILE A 111 -8.73 3.14 -15.59
C ILE A 111 -10.20 3.11 -15.18
N ASN A 112 -10.72 1.95 -14.79
CA ASN A 112 -12.11 1.82 -14.35
C ASN A 112 -12.39 2.64 -13.09
N CYS A 113 -11.53 2.54 -12.06
CA CYS A 113 -11.69 3.28 -10.81
C CYS A 113 -11.69 4.80 -11.01
N LEU A 114 -10.88 5.31 -11.94
CA LEU A 114 -10.78 6.74 -12.24
C LEU A 114 -11.92 7.24 -13.14
N SER A 115 -12.51 6.35 -13.94
CA SER A 115 -13.63 6.67 -14.84
C SER A 115 -14.95 6.78 -14.07
N GLU A 116 -15.21 5.86 -13.13
CA GLU A 116 -16.40 5.87 -12.26
C GLU A 116 -16.54 7.18 -11.44
N GLU A 117 -15.42 7.86 -11.17
CA GLU A 117 -15.41 9.14 -10.45
C GLU A 117 -15.75 10.36 -11.30
N LEU A 118 -15.71 10.26 -12.64
CA LEU A 118 -16.09 11.37 -13.53
C LEU A 118 -17.60 11.42 -13.77
N ASP A 119 -18.29 10.31 -13.49
CA ASP A 119 -19.74 10.15 -13.64
C ASP A 119 -20.51 10.34 -12.31
N SER A 120 -19.81 10.68 -11.22
CA SER A 120 -20.34 10.87 -9.85
C SER A 120 -20.33 12.34 -9.44
#